data_AF-A0A7W9PFW4-F1
#
_entry.id   AF-A0A7W9PFW4-F1
#
_cell.length_a   1.000
_cell.length_b   1.000
_cell.length_c   1.000
_cell.angle_alpha   90.00
_cell.angle_beta   90.00
_cell.angle_gamma   90.00
#
_symmetry.space_group_name_H-M   'P 1'
#
loop_
_entity.id
_entity.type
_entity.pdbx_description
1 polymer ?
#
loop_
_entity_poly.entity_id
_entity_poly.type
_entity_poly.pdbx_seq_one_letter_code
_entity_poly.pdbx_strand_id
1 'polypeptide(L)'
;MAGVEINDRFVRRTLDNGRIEEVAWHDLTEVRIITTADGPFADDVFFVLIGAQGNGCVVPHSAADSAFLVRLQRLPGFDNSKVIEAMGSVTDRQFLVWRRKSSNAGTSPTRN
;
A
#
# COMPACT_ATOMS: atom_id res chain seq x y z
N MET A 1 19.49 10.20 6.19
CA MET A 1 18.33 11.09 5.97
C MET A 1 17.22 10.18 5.49
N ALA A 2 16.20 9.93 6.32
CA ALA A 2 15.02 9.23 5.86
C ALA A 2 14.29 10.03 4.77
N GLY A 3 13.69 9.33 3.82
CA GLY A 3 12.97 9.96 2.71
C GLY A 3 12.19 8.94 1.91
N VAL A 4 11.11 9.38 1.28
CA VAL A 4 10.34 8.58 0.33
C VAL A 4 10.45 9.21 -1.04
N GLU A 5 10.75 8.38 -2.03
CA GLU A 5 10.86 8.73 -3.44
C GLU A 5 9.79 7.94 -4.20
N ILE A 6 8.87 8.65 -4.84
CA ILE A 6 7.74 8.07 -5.55
C ILE A 6 7.81 8.54 -7.00
N ASN A 7 8.10 7.58 -7.89
CA ASN A 7 8.30 7.86 -9.31
C ASN A 7 7.38 6.98 -10.16
N ASP A 8 7.39 7.16 -11.49
CA ASP A 8 6.62 6.31 -12.40
C ASP A 8 7.16 4.88 -12.53
N ARG A 9 8.37 4.61 -12.02
CA ARG A 9 9.03 3.30 -12.14
C ARG A 9 8.95 2.50 -10.84
N PHE A 10 9.18 3.15 -9.71
CA PHE A 10 9.28 2.53 -8.41
C PHE A 10 8.83 3.47 -7.29
N VAL A 11 8.61 2.88 -6.13
CA VAL A 11 8.39 3.54 -4.85
C VAL A 11 9.50 3.09 -3.93
N ARG A 12 10.32 4.03 -3.46
CA ARG A 12 11.48 3.76 -2.61
C ARG A 12 11.39 4.56 -1.33
N ARG A 13 11.58 3.90 -0.20
CA ARG A 13 11.77 4.53 1.11
C ARG A 13 13.16 4.25 1.62
N THR A 14 13.81 5.29 2.11
CA THR A 14 15.07 5.19 2.86
C THR A 14 14.74 5.44 4.33
N LEU A 15 15.15 4.52 5.21
CA LEU A 15 15.01 4.64 6.66
C LEU A 15 16.25 5.29 7.28
N ASP A 16 16.12 5.82 8.49
CA ASP A 16 17.24 6.47 9.20
C ASP A 16 18.39 5.53 9.53
N ASN A 17 18.13 4.22 9.61
CA ASN A 17 19.15 3.19 9.79
C ASN A 17 19.89 2.81 8.49
N GLY A 18 19.62 3.51 7.37
CA GLY A 18 20.23 3.24 6.06
C GLY A 18 19.57 2.09 5.29
N ARG A 19 18.55 1.41 5.84
CA ARG A 19 17.77 0.43 5.08
C ARG A 19 16.99 1.13 3.97
N ILE A 20 16.94 0.47 2.82
CA ILE A 20 16.22 0.92 1.66
C ILE A 20 15.15 -0.13 1.34
N GLU A 21 13.92 0.33 1.23
CA GLU A 21 12.76 -0.45 0.87
C GLU A 21 12.29 0.05 -0.50
N GLU A 22 12.31 -0.81 -1.53
CA GLU A 22 11.95 -0.43 -2.88
C GLU A 22 10.99 -1.44 -3.49
N VAL A 23 9.92 -0.95 -4.11
CA VAL A 23 8.99 -1.75 -4.89
C VAL A 23 8.76 -1.09 -6.24
N ALA A 24 9.04 -1.84 -7.31
CA ALA A 24 8.74 -1.41 -8.65
C ALA A 24 7.24 -1.59 -8.97
N TRP A 25 6.64 -0.66 -9.71
CA TRP A 25 5.21 -0.72 -10.05
C TRP A 25 4.84 -1.97 -10.85
N HIS A 26 5.75 -2.46 -11.70
CA HIS A 26 5.54 -3.68 -12.48
C HIS A 26 5.56 -4.95 -11.62
N ASP A 27 6.22 -4.91 -10.47
CA ASP A 27 6.31 -6.01 -9.51
C ASP A 27 5.25 -5.91 -8.41
N LEU A 28 4.53 -4.79 -8.31
CA LEU A 28 3.50 -4.58 -7.31
C LEU A 28 2.42 -5.67 -7.40
N THR A 29 2.23 -6.41 -6.31
CA THR A 29 1.25 -7.49 -6.19
C THR A 29 0.14 -7.15 -5.21
N GLU A 30 0.43 -6.41 -4.14
CA GLU A 30 -0.57 -6.02 -3.14
C GLU A 30 -0.32 -4.61 -2.62
N VAL A 31 -1.40 -3.92 -2.28
CA VAL A 31 -1.38 -2.65 -1.56
C VAL A 31 -2.31 -2.76 -0.37
N ARG A 32 -1.77 -2.48 0.81
CA ARG A 32 -2.48 -2.49 2.08
C ARG A 32 -2.36 -1.13 2.74
N ILE A 33 -3.36 -0.77 3.53
CA ILE A 33 -3.29 0.36 4.44
C ILE A 33 -3.26 -0.19 5.85
N ILE A 34 -2.27 0.20 6.63
CA ILE A 34 -2.18 -0.11 8.05
C ILE A 34 -2.48 1.18 8.79
N THR A 35 -3.49 1.16 9.64
CA THR A 35 -3.75 2.22 10.60
C THR A 35 -3.19 1.82 11.95
N THR A 36 -2.66 2.77 12.73
CA THR A 36 -2.17 2.53 14.10
C THR A 36 -2.93 3.41 15.09
N ALA A 37 -3.03 2.96 16.34
CA ALA A 37 -3.68 3.74 17.40
C ALA A 37 -2.76 4.83 18.02
N ASP A 38 -1.54 4.99 17.53
CA ASP A 38 -0.52 5.92 18.06
C ASP A 38 -0.73 7.40 17.67
N GLY A 39 -1.81 7.71 16.93
CA GLY A 39 -2.24 9.09 16.65
C GLY A 39 -2.64 9.83 17.94
N PRO A 40 -2.48 11.18 18.01
CA PRO A 40 -2.45 12.13 16.88
C PRO A 40 -1.09 12.76 16.56
N PHE A 41 0.00 12.36 17.23
CA PHE A 41 1.32 13.00 17.07
C PHE A 41 2.24 12.29 16.07
N ALA A 42 1.92 11.05 15.72
CA ALA A 42 2.62 10.26 14.71
C ALA A 42 1.67 9.97 13.52
N ASP A 43 2.26 9.69 12.35
CA ASP A 43 1.49 9.14 11.23
C ASP A 43 0.69 7.93 11.71
N ASP A 44 -0.61 8.00 11.58
CA ASP A 44 -1.57 6.98 11.98
C ASP A 44 -1.96 6.10 10.79
N VAL A 45 -1.61 6.49 9.55
CA VAL A 45 -1.94 5.77 8.31
C VAL A 45 -0.67 5.49 7.50
N PHE A 46 -0.45 4.22 7.16
CA PHE A 46 0.68 3.76 6.36
C PHE A 46 0.23 2.92 5.18
N PHE A 47 0.72 3.25 3.99
CA PHE A 47 0.53 2.47 2.76
C PHE A 47 1.65 1.44 2.64
N VAL A 48 1.31 0.16 2.70
CA VAL A 48 2.24 -0.95 2.51
C VAL A 48 2.09 -1.51 1.10
N LEU A 49 3.10 -1.29 0.28
CA LEU A 49 3.23 -1.87 -1.05
C LEU A 49 4.02 -3.18 -0.94
N ILE A 50 3.52 -4.23 -1.54
CA ILE A 50 4.15 -5.55 -1.57
C ILE A 50 4.44 -5.90 -3.03
N GLY A 51 5.68 -6.26 -3.31
CA GLY A 51 6.14 -6.73 -4.61
C GLY A 51 6.14 -8.26 -4.73
N ALA A 52 6.16 -8.75 -5.97
CA ALA A 52 6.19 -10.18 -6.29
C ALA A 52 7.46 -10.88 -5.80
N GLN A 53 8.56 -10.14 -5.64
CA GLN A 53 9.86 -10.69 -5.24
C GLN A 53 10.01 -10.80 -3.72
N GLY A 54 8.95 -10.55 -2.94
CA GLY A 54 9.00 -10.51 -1.47
C GLY A 54 9.59 -9.21 -0.92
N ASN A 55 9.86 -8.23 -1.78
CA ASN A 55 10.16 -6.86 -1.39
C ASN A 55 8.89 -6.12 -0.97
N GLY A 56 9.02 -5.21 -0.01
CA GLY A 56 7.94 -4.35 0.44
C GLY A 56 8.44 -2.92 0.63
N CYS A 57 7.54 -1.96 0.49
CA CYS A 57 7.81 -0.54 0.73
C CYS A 57 6.66 0.06 1.53
N VAL A 58 6.98 0.66 2.67
CA VAL A 58 5.99 1.29 3.54
C VAL A 58 6.06 2.80 3.37
N VAL A 59 5.01 3.41 2.83
CA VAL A 59 4.90 4.86 2.64
C VAL A 59 3.95 5.44 3.70
N PRO A 60 4.41 6.31 4.61
CA PRO A 60 3.53 7.01 5.53
C PRO A 60 2.60 7.97 4.78
N HIS A 61 1.41 8.20 5.29
CA HIS A 61 0.44 9.11 4.66
C HIS A 61 1.01 10.53 4.51
N SER A 62 1.81 11.01 5.47
CA SER A 62 2.52 12.30 5.37
C SER A 62 3.46 12.43 4.16
N ALA A 63 4.01 11.31 3.66
CA ALA A 63 4.88 11.27 2.48
C ALA A 63 4.14 10.84 1.19
N ALA A 64 2.89 10.39 1.31
CA ALA A 64 2.05 10.02 0.18
C ALA A 64 1.43 11.28 -0.42
N ASP A 65 1.89 11.66 -1.61
CA ASP A 65 1.37 12.81 -2.33
C ASP A 65 0.07 12.48 -3.10
N SER A 66 -0.63 13.52 -3.55
CA SER A 66 -1.88 13.37 -4.31
C SER A 66 -1.70 12.54 -5.59
N ALA A 67 -0.53 12.62 -6.25
CA ALA A 67 -0.29 11.87 -7.47
C ALA A 67 -0.12 10.37 -7.19
N PHE A 68 0.52 10.01 -6.07
CA PHE A 68 0.57 8.62 -5.59
C PHE A 68 -0.83 8.04 -5.38
N LEU A 69 -1.72 8.77 -4.70
CA LEU A 69 -3.10 8.31 -4.48
C LEU A 69 -3.85 8.14 -5.81
N VAL A 70 -3.80 9.12 -6.70
CA VAL A 70 -4.44 9.03 -8.03
C VAL A 70 -3.91 7.84 -8.82
N ARG A 71 -2.61 7.54 -8.71
CA ARG A 71 -1.99 6.40 -9.36
C ARG A 71 -2.51 5.07 -8.83
N LEU A 72 -2.64 4.93 -7.50
CA LEU A 72 -3.24 3.74 -6.88
C LEU A 72 -4.70 3.56 -7.33
N GLN A 73 -5.49 4.63 -7.36
CA GLN A 73 -6.88 4.59 -7.80
C GLN A 73 -7.05 4.21 -9.27
N ARG A 74 -6.03 4.43 -10.12
CA ARG A 74 -6.01 3.98 -11.52
C ARG A 74 -5.77 2.47 -11.66
N LEU A 75 -5.39 1.77 -10.60
CA LEU A 75 -5.20 0.32 -10.66
C LEU A 75 -6.55 -0.39 -10.85
N PRO A 76 -6.65 -1.34 -11.78
CA PRO A 76 -7.89 -2.05 -12.02
C PRO A 76 -8.26 -2.89 -10.79
N GLY A 77 -9.47 -2.68 -10.27
CA GLY A 77 -9.97 -3.36 -9.07
C GLY A 77 -9.48 -2.76 -7.75
N PHE A 78 -8.98 -1.52 -7.75
CA PHE A 78 -8.67 -0.79 -6.52
C PHE A 78 -9.94 -0.47 -5.74
N ASP A 79 -9.96 -0.80 -4.45
CA ASP A 79 -11.11 -0.61 -3.57
C ASP A 79 -10.99 0.71 -2.80
N ASN A 80 -11.59 1.76 -3.36
CA ASN A 80 -11.66 3.07 -2.72
C ASN A 80 -12.47 3.06 -1.41
N SER A 81 -13.42 2.14 -1.26
CA SER A 81 -14.23 2.04 -0.05
C SER A 81 -13.35 1.64 1.14
N LYS A 82 -12.41 0.73 0.91
CA LYS A 82 -11.41 0.32 1.91
C LYS A 82 -10.45 1.44 2.29
N VAL A 83 -10.11 2.32 1.35
CA VAL A 83 -9.31 3.52 1.66
C VAL A 83 -10.08 4.46 2.58
N ILE A 84 -11.34 4.75 2.26
CA ILE A 84 -12.19 5.62 3.09
C ILE A 84 -12.39 5.01 4.48
N GLU A 85 -12.62 3.69 4.57
CA GLU A 85 -12.72 2.95 5.83
C GLU A 85 -11.44 3.07 6.66
N ALA A 86 -10.27 2.97 6.02
CA ALA A 86 -8.98 3.11 6.70
C ALA A 86 -8.73 4.54 7.19
N MET A 87 -9.06 5.57 6.39
CA MET A 87 -8.89 6.98 6.78
C MET A 87 -9.78 7.39 7.97
N GLY A 88 -10.87 6.66 8.23
CA GLY A 88 -11.72 6.85 9.41
C GLY A 88 -11.36 5.93 10.60
N SER A 89 -10.36 5.06 10.46
CA SER A 89 -9.97 4.09 11.48
C SER A 89 -8.97 4.72 12.45
N VAL A 90 -9.26 4.64 13.75
CA VAL A 90 -8.40 5.11 14.85
C VAL A 90 -7.79 3.95 15.65
N THR A 91 -7.81 2.75 15.07
CA THR A 91 -7.38 1.50 15.72
C THR A 91 -6.35 0.77 14.87
N ASP A 92 -5.54 -0.07 15.49
CA ASP A 92 -4.59 -0.95 14.80
C ASP A 92 -5.29 -1.92 13.86
N ARG A 93 -5.27 -1.61 12.55
CA ARG A 93 -6.00 -2.40 11.55
C ARG A 93 -5.32 -2.37 10.21
N GLN A 94 -5.46 -3.47 9.49
CA GLN A 94 -4.97 -3.61 8.12
C GLN A 94 -6.13 -3.73 7.14
N PHE A 95 -6.06 -2.98 6.05
CA PHE A 95 -7.04 -2.93 4.98
C PHE A 95 -6.37 -3.29 3.67
N LEU A 96 -6.79 -4.40 3.05
CA LEU A 96 -6.35 -4.73 1.69
C LEU A 96 -7.15 -3.87 0.71
N VAL A 97 -6.50 -2.88 0.10
CA VAL A 97 -7.14 -1.94 -0.84
C VAL A 97 -6.97 -2.37 -2.29
N TRP A 98 -5.91 -3.13 -2.57
CA TRP A 98 -5.71 -3.68 -3.89
C TRP A 98 -4.83 -4.92 -3.85
N ARG A 99 -5.13 -5.84 -4.76
CA ARG A 99 -4.29 -6.97 -5.07
C ARG A 99 -4.32 -7.17 -6.57
N ARG A 100 -3.14 -7.35 -7.16
CA ARG A 100 -3.00 -7.76 -8.54
C ARG A 100 -3.81 -9.02 -8.72
N LYS A 101 -4.72 -9.01 -9.69
CA LYS A 101 -5.37 -10.24 -10.13
C LYS A 101 -4.28 -11.13 -10.71
N SER A 102 -3.70 -11.97 -9.88
CA SER A 102 -3.02 -13.17 -10.35
C SER A 102 -4.06 -13.88 -11.20
N SER A 103 -3.78 -14.08 -12.47
CA SER A 103 -4.55 -14.96 -13.33
C SER A 103 -4.39 -16.38 -12.81
N ASN A 104 -5.03 -16.67 -11.68
CA ASN A 104 -5.28 -18.02 -11.25
C ASN A 104 -6.79 -18.13 -11.20
N ALA A 105 -7.33 -18.68 -12.29
CA ALA A 105 -8.68 -19.19 -12.36
C ALA A 105 -8.82 -20.30 -11.31
N GLY A 106 -9.12 -19.90 -10.08
CA GLY A 106 -9.71 -20.76 -9.08
C GLY A 106 -11.22 -20.65 -9.22
N THR A 107 -11.75 -21.24 -10.29
CA THR A 107 -13.16 -21.66 -10.34
C THR A 107 -13.43 -22.42 -9.05
N SER A 108 -14.20 -21.84 -8.13
CA SER A 108 -14.92 -22.67 -7.16
C SER A 108 -16.17 -23.14 -7.91
N PRO A 109 -16.26 -24.42 -8.29
CA PRO A 109 -17.50 -24.96 -8.79
C PRO A 109 -18.51 -24.92 -7.64
N THR A 110 -19.72 -24.49 -7.97
CA THR A 110 -20.93 -24.63 -7.19
C THR A 110 -20.94 -25.92 -6.37
N ARG A 111 -21.21 -25.82 -5.05
CA ARG A 111 -21.52 -26.99 -4.23
C ARG A 111 -22.85 -26.80 -3.52
N ASN A 112 -23.83 -27.55 -4.04
CA ASN A 112 -25.15 -27.97 -3.55
C ASN A 112 -26.10 -26.94 -2.93
#